data_AF-A0A255PET1-F1
#
_entry.id   AF-A0A255PET1-F1
#
_cell.length_a   1.000
_cell.length_b   1.000
_cell.length_c   1.000
_cell.angle_alpha   90.00
_cell.angle_beta   90.00
_cell.angle_gamma   90.00
#
_symmetry.space_group_name_H-M   'P 1'
#
loop_
_entity.id
_entity.type
_entity.pdbx_description
1 polymer ?
#
loop_
_entity_poly.entity_id
_entity_poly.type
_entity_poly.pdbx_seq_one_letter_code
_entity_poly.pdbx_strand_id
1 'polypeptide(L)'
;MPESTATPQQPPTPAPWPDGVIARYLTVAGAPVDLTDRTEESYWRYDTACGGCPHKDSFLSVEPARRDAQAHAERCRALPRPEDAR
;
A
#
# COMPACT_ATOMS: atom_id res chain seq x y z
N MET A 1 -29.79 -37.02 17.67
CA MET A 1 -29.37 -35.61 17.64
C MET A 1 -28.24 -35.52 16.63
N PRO A 2 -28.40 -34.85 15.47
CA PRO A 2 -27.29 -34.71 14.53
C PRO A 2 -26.32 -33.65 15.04
N GLU A 3 -25.07 -34.05 15.27
CA GLU A 3 -23.98 -33.16 15.65
C GLU A 3 -23.61 -32.24 14.48
N SER A 4 -23.81 -30.94 14.65
CA SER A 4 -23.36 -29.91 13.71
C SER A 4 -21.83 -29.88 13.69
N THR A 5 -21.24 -30.45 12.65
CA THR A 5 -19.82 -30.31 12.34
C THR A 5 -19.59 -28.88 11.82
N ALA A 6 -18.98 -28.03 12.63
CA ALA A 6 -18.56 -26.69 12.20
C ALA A 6 -17.30 -26.81 11.32
N THR A 7 -17.43 -26.52 10.03
CA THR A 7 -16.30 -26.41 9.10
C THR A 7 -15.35 -25.30 9.58
N PRO A 8 -14.03 -25.53 9.67
CA PRO A 8 -13.08 -24.46 9.95
C PRO A 8 -13.10 -23.46 8.79
N GLN A 9 -13.53 -22.22 9.06
CA GLN A 9 -13.41 -21.12 8.10
C GLN A 9 -11.92 -20.86 7.85
N GLN A 10 -11.45 -21.26 6.67
CA GLN A 10 -10.13 -20.92 6.18
C GLN A 10 -10.00 -19.39 6.14
N PRO A 11 -8.91 -18.81 6.68
CA PRO A 11 -8.73 -17.36 6.66
C PRO A 11 -8.73 -16.85 5.21
N PRO A 12 -9.29 -15.65 4.95
CA PRO A 12 -9.32 -15.09 3.62
C PRO A 12 -7.91 -14.98 3.06
N THR A 13 -7.70 -15.46 1.83
CA THR A 13 -6.43 -15.31 1.12
C THR A 13 -6.16 -13.82 0.88
N PRO A 14 -4.99 -13.29 1.26
CA PRO A 14 -4.66 -11.89 1.00
C PRO A 14 -4.68 -11.64 -0.51
N ALA A 15 -5.27 -10.51 -0.93
CA ALA A 15 -5.28 -10.10 -2.32
C ALA A 15 -3.84 -10.00 -2.87
N PRO A 16 -3.63 -10.32 -4.16
CA PRO A 16 -2.33 -10.13 -4.79
C PRO A 16 -1.91 -8.66 -4.70
N TRP A 17 -0.60 -8.42 -4.53
CA TRP A 17 -0.04 -7.08 -4.54
C TRP A 17 -0.28 -6.39 -5.88
N PRO A 18 -0.56 -5.07 -5.90
CA PRO A 18 -0.69 -4.35 -7.15
C PRO A 18 0.62 -4.39 -7.94
N ASP A 19 0.50 -4.35 -9.26
CA ASP A 19 1.64 -4.40 -10.17
C ASP A 19 2.62 -3.25 -9.93
N GLY A 20 3.92 -3.55 -9.98
CA GLY A 20 5.01 -2.60 -9.71
C GLY A 20 5.15 -2.15 -8.25
N VAL A 21 4.21 -2.46 -7.33
CA VAL A 21 4.31 -2.06 -5.92
C VAL A 21 5.34 -2.94 -5.20
N ILE A 22 6.44 -2.32 -4.77
CA ILE A 22 7.55 -3.00 -4.08
C ILE A 22 7.52 -2.79 -2.56
N ALA A 23 6.74 -1.82 -2.07
CA ALA A 23 6.44 -1.66 -0.64
C ALA A 23 5.14 -0.88 -0.44
N ARG A 24 4.43 -1.15 0.68
CA ARG A 24 3.28 -0.37 1.15
C ARG A 24 3.46 -0.01 2.62
N TYR A 25 3.31 1.27 2.93
CA TYR A 25 3.31 1.79 4.29
C TYR A 25 1.87 2.15 4.66
N LEU A 26 1.51 2.06 5.94
CA LEU A 26 0.18 2.45 6.41
C LEU A 26 0.26 3.78 7.14
N THR A 27 -0.60 4.72 6.76
CA THR A 27 -0.76 5.97 7.49
C THR A 27 -1.33 5.71 8.88
N VAL A 28 -1.25 6.70 9.78
CA VAL A 28 -1.86 6.64 11.11
C VAL A 28 -3.37 6.39 11.04
N ALA A 29 -4.01 6.83 9.95
CA ALA A 29 -5.44 6.64 9.68
C ALA A 29 -5.75 5.38 8.86
N GLY A 30 -4.76 4.53 8.59
CA GLY A 30 -4.93 3.25 7.88
C GLY A 30 -4.97 3.36 6.35
N ALA A 31 -4.72 4.54 5.77
CA ALA A 31 -4.59 4.67 4.32
C ALA A 31 -3.25 4.07 3.83
N PRO A 32 -3.20 3.43 2.66
CA PRO A 32 -1.94 2.95 2.10
C PRO A 32 -1.10 4.09 1.53
N VAL A 33 0.22 3.98 1.65
CA VAL A 33 1.21 4.74 0.90
C VAL A 33 2.04 3.74 0.11
N ASP A 34 1.82 3.71 -1.19
CA ASP A 34 2.45 2.76 -2.10
C ASP A 34 3.75 3.30 -2.66
N LEU A 35 4.77 2.45 -2.64
CA LEU A 35 6.05 2.65 -3.30
C LEU A 35 6.08 1.73 -4.52
N THR A 36 6.09 2.33 -5.71
CA THR A 36 6.02 1.63 -7.00
C THR A 36 7.36 1.75 -7.72
N ASP A 37 7.89 0.62 -8.18
CA ASP A 37 9.01 0.58 -9.12
C ASP A 37 8.49 0.71 -10.55
N ARG A 38 8.98 1.72 -11.29
CA ARG A 38 8.56 2.01 -12.68
C ARG A 38 9.69 1.74 -13.68
N THR A 39 10.62 0.83 -13.33
CA THR A 39 11.83 0.58 -14.13
C THR A 39 11.56 0.10 -15.55
N GLU A 40 10.40 -0.52 -15.80
CA GLU A 40 9.97 -0.92 -17.15
C GLU A 40 9.58 0.25 -18.07
N GLU A 41 9.08 1.36 -17.52
CA GLU A 41 8.64 2.54 -18.29
C GLU A 41 9.67 3.68 -18.29
N SER A 42 10.52 3.77 -17.25
CA SER A 42 11.50 4.84 -17.13
C SER A 42 12.69 4.37 -16.30
N TYR A 43 13.87 4.44 -16.91
CA TYR A 43 15.15 4.03 -16.33
C TYR A 43 15.32 4.60 -14.90
N TRP A 44 15.18 3.71 -13.90
CA TRP A 44 15.33 3.96 -12.45
C TRP A 44 14.35 4.95 -11.79
N ARG A 45 13.06 4.88 -12.07
CA ARG A 45 12.06 5.71 -11.38
C ARG A 45 11.27 4.93 -10.33
N TYR A 46 11.15 5.51 -9.14
CA TYR A 46 10.36 5.01 -8.01
C TYR A 46 9.34 6.07 -7.61
N ASP A 47 8.06 5.72 -7.61
CA ASP A 47 6.97 6.63 -7.26
C ASP A 47 6.41 6.31 -5.88
N THR A 48 6.14 7.35 -5.09
CA THR A 48 5.37 7.25 -3.84
C THR A 48 3.98 7.83 -4.07
N ALA A 49 2.93 7.16 -3.58
CA ALA A 49 1.55 7.65 -3.69
C ALA A 49 0.74 7.32 -2.44
N CYS A 50 0.11 8.33 -1.84
CA CYS A 50 -0.78 8.16 -0.68
C CYS A 50 -2.23 7.97 -1.13
N GLY A 51 -2.87 6.87 -0.71
CA GLY A 51 -4.28 6.59 -0.97
C GLY A 51 -5.25 7.44 -0.14
N GLY A 52 -4.75 8.21 0.84
CA GLY A 52 -5.57 9.07 1.70
C GLY A 52 -5.50 10.57 1.38
N CYS A 53 -4.45 11.05 0.70
CA CYS A 53 -4.29 12.47 0.38
C CYS A 53 -3.55 12.68 -0.95
N PRO A 54 -3.48 13.90 -1.50
CA PRO A 54 -2.84 14.16 -2.80
C PRO A 54 -1.30 14.00 -2.83
N HIS A 55 -0.66 13.49 -1.77
CA HIS A 55 0.79 13.33 -1.71
C HIS A 55 1.25 12.27 -2.71
N LYS A 56 2.14 12.69 -3.61
CA LYS A 56 2.84 11.84 -4.56
C LYS A 56 4.19 12.45 -4.86
N ASP A 57 5.22 11.62 -4.99
CA ASP A 57 6.56 12.07 -5.32
C ASP A 57 7.28 11.02 -6.18
N SER A 58 8.37 11.42 -6.84
CA SER A 58 9.13 10.56 -7.75
C SER A 58 10.62 10.66 -7.46
N PHE A 59 11.28 9.52 -7.36
CA PHE A 59 12.70 9.43 -7.03
C PHE A 59 13.47 8.61 -8.06
N LEU A 60 14.76 8.91 -8.20
CA LEU A 60 15.68 8.18 -9.08
C LEU A 60 16.36 6.98 -8.38
N SER A 61 16.03 6.75 -7.10
CA SER A 61 16.56 5.64 -6.31
C SER A 61 15.56 5.22 -5.22
N VAL A 62 15.62 3.95 -4.82
CA VAL A 62 14.66 3.35 -3.89
C VAL A 62 14.79 3.90 -2.46
N GLU A 63 16.00 4.26 -2.03
CA GLU A 63 16.28 4.72 -0.66
C GLU A 63 15.54 6.02 -0.28
N PRO A 64 15.61 7.13 -1.07
CA PRO A 64 14.83 8.32 -0.77
C PRO A 64 13.32 8.09 -0.93
N ALA A 65 12.90 7.24 -1.86
CA ALA A 65 11.49 6.89 -2.04
C ALA A 65 10.91 6.16 -0.83
N ARG A 66 11.64 5.18 -0.30
CA ARG A 66 11.33 4.48 0.95
C ARG A 66 11.25 5.45 2.13
N ARG A 67 12.21 6.38 2.24
CA ARG A 67 12.22 7.39 3.29
C ARG A 67 11.01 8.33 3.21
N ASP A 68 10.69 8.83 2.03
CA ASP A 68 9.53 9.69 1.81
C ASP A 68 8.22 8.98 2.17
N ALA A 69 8.01 7.78 1.63
CA ALA A 69 6.80 7.01 1.86
C ALA A 69 6.58 6.72 3.36
N GLN A 70 7.63 6.30 4.07
CA GLN A 70 7.56 6.06 5.51
C GLN A 70 7.30 7.36 6.29
N ALA A 71 8.06 8.43 6.00
CA ALA A 71 7.91 9.71 6.70
C ALA A 71 6.52 10.34 6.48
N HIS A 72 5.93 10.14 5.31
CA HIS A 72 4.56 10.54 5.02
C HIS A 72 3.56 9.70 5.81
N ALA A 73 3.70 8.36 5.78
CA ALA A 73 2.83 7.44 6.49
C ALA A 73 2.76 7.73 8.00
N GLU A 74 3.90 7.99 8.64
CA GLU A 74 3.99 8.28 10.08
C GLU A 74 3.24 9.56 10.51
N ARG A 75 2.95 10.47 9.57
CA ARG A 75 2.36 11.79 9.88
C ARG A 75 0.96 11.96 9.30
N CYS A 76 0.67 11.28 8.19
CA CYS A 76 -0.59 11.43 7.50
C CYS A 76 -1.74 10.84 8.33
N ARG A 77 -2.79 11.64 8.50
CA ARG A 77 -4.03 11.27 9.19
C ARG A 77 -5.24 11.30 8.26
N ALA A 78 -5.02 11.39 6.96
CA ALA A 78 -6.09 11.35 6.00
C ALA A 78 -6.64 9.93 5.88
N LEU A 79 -7.96 9.79 5.95
CA LEU A 79 -8.64 8.51 5.76
C LEU A 79 -8.40 7.99 4.33
N PRO A 80 -8.37 6.66 4.13
CA PRO A 80 -8.29 6.09 2.79
C PRO A 80 -9.45 6.61 1.93
N ARG A 81 -9.17 6.93 0.67
CA ARG A 81 -10.23 7.19 -0.30
C ARG A 81 -11.13 5.94 -0.41
N PRO A 82 -12.44 6.11 -0.62
CA PRO A 82 -13.37 4.98 -0.66
C PRO A 82 -13.06 3.96 -1.77
N GLU A 83 -12.40 4.37 -2.84
CA GLU A 83 -11.89 3.49 -3.90
C GLU A 83 -10.73 2.59 -3.44
N ASP A 84 -9.98 3.02 -2.42
CA ASP A 84 -8.82 2.32 -1.83
C ASP A 84 -9.17 1.61 -0.50
N ALA A 85 -10.40 1.75 0.02
CA ALA A 85 -10.83 1.24 1.32
C ALA A 85 -11.30 -0.23 1.32
N ARG A 86 -10.96 -1.01 0.29
CA ARG A 86 -11.50 -2.36 0.04
C ARG A 86 -10.58 -3.47 0.50
#